data_AF-A0A6I4UVA5-F1
#
_entry.id   AF-A0A6I4UVA5-F1
#
_cell.length_a   1.000
_cell.length_b   1.000
_cell.length_c   1.000
_cell.angle_alpha   90.00
_cell.angle_beta   90.00
_cell.angle_gamma   90.00
#
_symmetry.space_group_name_H-M   'P 1'
#
loop_
_entity.id
_entity.type
_entity.pdbx_description
1 polymer ?
#
loop_
_entity_poly.entity_id
_entity_poly.type
_entity_poly.pdbx_seq_one_letter_code
_entity_poly.pdbx_strand_id
1 'polypeptide(L)'
;MVEGPIDQDRTWNTVLLAFAIWSAHFLVAYGGALIFPGQAMVLWIALAAFVGALVALMWLWLRRTRTPLGTLAVALAGLFVVFDTLPALLG
;
A
#
# COMPACT_ATOMS: atom_id res chain seq x y z
N MET A 1 1.76 33.68 -8.93
CA MET A 1 1.64 32.35 -9.55
C MET A 1 0.55 31.62 -8.79
N VAL A 2 -0.54 31.20 -9.44
CA VAL A 2 -1.59 30.42 -8.78
C VAL A 2 -1.11 28.98 -8.78
N GLU A 3 -0.88 28.41 -7.60
CA GLU A 3 -0.51 27.01 -7.43
C GLU A 3 -1.60 26.12 -8.05
N GLY A 4 -1.20 25.26 -8.97
CA GLY A 4 -2.07 24.25 -9.54
C GLY A 4 -2.39 23.15 -8.52
N PRO A 5 -3.38 22.28 -8.79
CA PRO A 5 -3.73 21.17 -7.90
C PRO A 5 -2.58 20.20 -7.58
N ILE A 6 -1.54 20.20 -8.43
CA ILE A 6 -0.32 19.39 -8.30
C ILE A 6 0.67 20.04 -7.32
N ASP A 7 0.64 21.36 -7.15
CA ASP A 7 1.61 22.11 -6.35
C ASP A 7 1.27 22.09 -4.85
N GLN A 8 0.09 21.56 -4.48
CA GLN A 8 -0.33 21.46 -3.09
C GLN A 8 0.46 20.36 -2.35
N ASP A 9 1.18 20.76 -1.29
CA ASP A 9 1.91 19.86 -0.37
C ASP A 9 1.08 18.65 0.09
N ARG A 10 -0.23 18.85 0.28
CA ARG A 10 -1.14 17.79 0.71
C ARG A 10 -1.31 16.69 -0.33
N THR A 11 -1.25 17.01 -1.62
CA THR A 11 -1.28 16.03 -2.71
C THR A 11 -0.03 15.17 -2.66
N TRP A 12 1.15 15.78 -2.63
CA TRP A 12 2.42 15.05 -2.55
C TRP A 12 2.55 14.20 -1.29
N ASN A 13 2.12 14.72 -0.14
CA ASN A 13 2.06 13.93 1.10
C ASN A 13 1.15 12.70 0.97
N THR A 14 0.03 12.80 0.26
CA THR A 14 -0.88 11.67 0.04
C THR A 14 -0.25 10.62 -0.87
N VAL A 15 0.44 11.07 -1.93
CA VAL A 15 1.21 10.20 -2.83
C VAL A 15 2.29 9.45 -2.06
N LEU A 16 3.12 10.18 -1.31
CA LEU A 16 4.20 9.60 -0.50
C LEU A 16 3.68 8.60 0.52
N LEU A 17 2.59 8.94 1.24
CA LEU A 17 2.01 8.02 2.22
C LEU A 17 1.42 6.77 1.57
N ALA A 18 0.77 6.88 0.41
CA ALA A 18 0.22 5.72 -0.30
C ALA A 18 1.34 4.74 -0.68
N PHE A 19 2.41 5.24 -1.28
CA PHE A 19 3.56 4.41 -1.65
C PHE A 19 4.35 3.91 -0.44
N ALA A 20 4.42 4.67 0.65
CA ALA A 20 5.03 4.21 1.91
C ALA A 20 4.25 3.03 2.52
N ILE A 21 2.92 3.09 2.53
CA ILE A 21 2.06 1.99 3.00
C ILE A 21 2.30 0.74 2.14
N TRP A 22 2.30 0.89 0.82
CA TRP A 22 2.60 -0.23 -0.08
C TRP A 22 4.01 -0.80 0.15
N SER A 23 5.04 0.06 0.28
CA SER A 23 6.41 -0.39 0.49
C SER A 23 6.57 -1.15 1.81
N ALA A 24 5.92 -0.68 2.88
CA ALA A 24 5.90 -1.36 4.17
C ALA A 24 5.22 -2.73 4.09
N HIS A 25 4.09 -2.82 3.39
CA HIS A 25 3.43 -4.09 3.10
C HIS A 25 4.36 -5.06 2.36
N PHE A 26 4.95 -4.61 1.25
CA PHE A 26 5.85 -5.41 0.43
C PHE A 26 7.02 -5.96 1.26
N LEU A 27 7.68 -5.11 2.06
CA LEU A 27 8.78 -5.54 2.92
C LEU A 27 8.38 -6.63 3.91
N VAL A 28 7.19 -6.53 4.50
CA VAL A 28 6.70 -7.53 5.47
C VAL A 28 6.33 -8.84 4.76
N ALA A 29 5.56 -8.78 3.68
CA ALA A 29 5.10 -9.97 2.95
C ALA A 29 6.27 -10.69 2.27
N TYR A 30 7.08 -9.96 1.49
CA TYR A 30 8.24 -10.50 0.79
C TYR A 30 9.36 -10.91 1.75
N GLY A 31 9.64 -10.07 2.76
CA GLY A 31 10.62 -10.40 3.79
C GLY A 31 10.22 -11.63 4.59
N GLY A 32 8.93 -11.78 4.92
CA GLY A 32 8.39 -12.98 5.55
C GLY A 32 8.62 -14.24 4.72
N ALA A 33 8.40 -14.16 3.41
CA ALA A 33 8.65 -15.27 2.49
C ALA A 33 10.15 -15.66 2.42
N LEU A 34 11.06 -14.67 2.47
CA LEU A 34 12.51 -14.93 2.50
C LEU A 34 12.97 -15.55 3.82
N ILE A 35 12.39 -15.14 4.95
CA ILE A 35 12.80 -15.61 6.29
C ILE A 35 12.21 -16.98 6.62
N PHE A 36 10.98 -17.28 6.19
CA PHE A 36 10.26 -18.52 6.52
C PHE A 36 9.88 -19.34 5.28
N PRO A 37 10.82 -19.70 4.40
CA PRO A 37 10.50 -20.35 3.13
C PRO A 37 9.76 -21.67 3.33
N GLY A 38 8.65 -21.86 2.59
CA GLY A 38 7.84 -23.08 2.61
C GLY A 38 7.05 -23.32 3.90
N GLN A 39 7.04 -22.38 4.84
CA GLN A 39 6.29 -22.50 6.09
C GLN A 39 4.89 -21.90 5.95
N ALA A 40 3.89 -22.56 6.53
CA ALA A 40 2.52 -22.06 6.59
C ALA A 40 2.39 -20.69 7.31
N MET A 41 3.40 -20.31 8.11
CA MET A 41 3.46 -19.01 8.77
C MET A 41 3.53 -17.83 7.79
N VAL A 42 4.11 -18.02 6.60
CA VAL A 42 4.21 -16.96 5.57
C VAL A 42 2.83 -16.46 5.14
N LEU A 43 1.87 -17.39 4.99
CA LEU A 43 0.49 -17.05 4.63
C LEU A 43 -0.14 -16.11 5.65
N TRP A 44 0.03 -16.40 6.94
CA TRP A 44 -0.53 -15.59 8.01
C TRP A 44 0.11 -14.21 8.09
N ILE A 45 1.43 -14.12 7.89
CA ILE A 45 2.15 -12.84 7.84
C ILE A 45 1.65 -12.01 6.65
N ALA A 46 1.55 -12.62 5.46
CA ALA A 46 1.07 -11.95 4.26
C ALA A 46 -0.38 -11.46 4.42
N LEU A 47 -1.27 -12.30 4.97
CA LEU A 47 -2.66 -11.91 5.23
C LEU A 47 -2.77 -10.76 6.24
N ALA A 48 -2.03 -10.81 7.35
CA ALA A 48 -2.03 -9.75 8.34
C ALA A 48 -1.50 -8.43 7.76
N ALA A 49 -0.41 -8.49 6.98
CA ALA A 49 0.14 -7.33 6.29
C ALA A 49 -0.87 -6.77 5.28
N PHE A 50 -1.51 -7.63 4.48
CA PHE A 50 -2.49 -7.25 3.48
C PHE A 50 -3.67 -6.50 4.10
N VAL A 51 -4.28 -7.06 5.14
CA VAL A 51 -5.39 -6.41 5.87
C VAL A 51 -4.93 -5.06 6.45
N GLY A 52 -3.74 -5.02 7.07
CA GLY A 52 -3.17 -3.78 7.61
C GLY A 52 -2.99 -2.70 6.54
N ALA A 53 -2.48 -3.07 5.37
CA ALA A 53 -2.26 -2.18 4.24
C ALA A 53 -3.59 -1.64 3.68
N LEU A 54 -4.60 -2.50 3.51
CA LEU A 54 -5.92 -2.06 3.05
C LEU A 54 -6.59 -1.09 4.03
N VAL A 55 -6.50 -1.36 5.34
CA VAL A 55 -7.04 -0.46 6.37
C VAL A 55 -6.31 0.88 6.33
N ALA A 56 -4.98 0.88 6.20
CA ALA A 56 -4.20 2.10 6.11
C ALA A 56 -4.51 2.92 4.85
N LEU A 57 -4.64 2.26 3.69
CA LEU A 57 -5.01 2.92 2.43
C LEU A 57 -6.44 3.45 2.47
N MET A 58 -7.39 2.70 3.03
CA MET A 58 -8.77 3.15 3.23
C MET A 58 -8.82 4.37 4.15
N TRP A 59 -8.07 4.36 5.26
CA TRP A 59 -7.97 5.51 6.15
C TRP A 59 -7.37 6.73 5.43
N LEU A 60 -6.33 6.52 4.62
CA LEU A 60 -5.71 7.59 3.83
C LEU A 60 -6.69 8.17 2.80
N TRP A 61 -7.45 7.32 2.10
CA TRP A 61 -8.49 7.70 1.16
C TRP A 61 -9.54 8.60 1.83
N LEU A 62 -10.14 8.12 2.93
CA LEU A 62 -11.19 8.86 3.65
C LEU A 62 -10.71 10.21 4.21
N ARG A 63 -9.43 10.34 4.56
CA ARG A 63 -8.89 11.53 5.25
C ARG A 63 -8.24 12.54 4.30
N ARG A 64 -7.66 12.09 3.18
CA ARG A 64 -6.69 12.92 2.43
C ARG A 64 -6.87 12.95 0.92
N THR A 65 -7.53 12.00 0.28
CA THR A 65 -7.68 12.04 -1.19
C THR A 65 -8.78 13.02 -1.59
N ARG A 66 -8.40 14.27 -1.82
CA ARG A 66 -9.28 15.30 -2.40
C ARG A 66 -8.85 15.72 -3.81
N THR A 67 -7.77 15.13 -4.32
CA THR A 67 -7.20 15.44 -5.63
C THR A 67 -7.12 14.19 -6.49
N PRO A 68 -7.27 14.30 -7.81
CA PRO A 68 -7.20 13.15 -8.73
C PRO A 68 -5.89 12.37 -8.60
N LEU A 69 -4.77 13.07 -8.42
CA LEU A 69 -3.45 12.46 -8.26
C LEU A 69 -3.33 11.66 -6.96
N GLY A 70 -3.85 12.19 -5.84
CA GLY A 70 -3.88 11.46 -4.58
C GLY A 70 -4.75 10.20 -4.65
N THR A 71 -5.90 10.29 -5.32
CA THR A 71 -6.78 9.12 -5.56
C THR A 71 -6.09 8.08 -6.42
N LEU A 72 -5.40 8.50 -7.49
CA LEU A 72 -4.65 7.60 -8.37
C LEU A 72 -3.53 6.88 -7.61
N ALA A 73 -2.78 7.60 -6.77
CA ALA A 73 -1.71 7.00 -5.97
C ALA A 73 -2.24 5.95 -4.98
N VAL A 74 -3.35 6.22 -4.31
CA VAL A 74 -3.99 5.24 -3.40
C VAL A 74 -4.51 4.03 -4.18
N ALA A 75 -5.12 4.23 -5.36
CA ALA A 75 -5.61 3.15 -6.20
C ALA A 75 -4.47 2.24 -6.69
N LEU A 76 -3.36 2.84 -7.16
CA LEU A 76 -2.17 2.10 -7.58
C LEU A 76 -1.52 1.34 -6.43
N ALA A 77 -1.35 1.98 -5.27
CA ALA A 77 -0.82 1.33 -4.08
C ALA A 77 -1.69 0.14 -3.66
N GLY A 78 -3.02 0.29 -3.70
CA GLY A 78 -3.96 -0.80 -3.42
C GLY A 78 -3.83 -1.95 -4.41
N LEU A 79 -3.70 -1.65 -5.70
CA LEU A 79 -3.48 -2.65 -6.75
C LEU A 79 -2.19 -3.43 -6.51
N PHE A 80 -1.09 -2.75 -6.20
CA PHE A 80 0.18 -3.40 -5.90
C PHE A 80 0.12 -4.28 -4.65
N VAL A 81 -0.53 -3.81 -3.58
CA VAL A 81 -0.77 -4.63 -2.38
C VAL A 81 -1.50 -5.94 -2.74
N VAL A 82 -2.53 -5.88 -3.58
CA VAL A 82 -3.24 -7.09 -4.05
C VAL A 82 -2.31 -8.01 -4.85
N PHE A 83 -1.60 -7.49 -5.85
CA PHE A 83 -0.72 -8.29 -6.69
C PHE A 83 0.43 -8.92 -5.90
N ASP A 84 1.04 -8.19 -4.98
CA ASP A 84 2.15 -8.68 -4.14
C ASP A 84 1.71 -9.77 -3.16
N THR A 85 0.41 -9.83 -2.83
CA THR A 85 -0.13 -10.86 -1.92
C THR A 85 -0.48 -12.15 -2.66
N LEU A 86 -0.68 -12.11 -3.98
CA LEU A 86 -1.06 -13.29 -4.77
C LEU A 86 -0.06 -14.46 -4.66
N PRO A 87 1.27 -14.28 -4.73
CA PRO A 87 2.21 -15.38 -4.58
C PRO A 87 2.04 -16.12 -3.25
N ALA A 88 1.82 -15.39 -2.15
CA ALA A 88 1.59 -16.01 -0.83
C ALA A 88 0.30 -16.84 -0.77
N LEU A 89 -0.68 -16.55 -1.63
CA LEU A 89 -1.95 -17.28 -1.70
C LEU A 89 -1.90 -18.49 -2.64
N LEU A 90 -1.07 -18.44 -3.68
CA LEU A 90 -0.97 -19.50 -4.68
C LEU A 90 0.03 -20.61 -4.30
N GLY A 91 0.91 -20.34 -3.34
CA GLY A 91 1.99 -21.26 -2.94
C GLY A 91 3.14 -21.26 -3.93
#